data_AF-I0AMA6-F1
#
_entry.id   AF-I0AMA6-F1
#
_cell.length_a   1.000
_cell.length_b   1.000
_cell.length_c   1.000
_cell.angle_alpha   90.00
_cell.angle_beta   90.00
_cell.angle_gamma   90.00
#
_symmetry.space_group_name_H-M   'P 1'
#
loop_
_entity.id
_entity.type
_entity.pdbx_description
1 polymer ?
#
loop_
_entity_poly.entity_id
_entity_poly.type
_entity_poly.pdbx_seq_one_letter_code
_entity_poly.pdbx_strand_id
1 'polypeptide(L)'
;MKKRNPAIYINDIFEQINKAISFTNHMDFNDFRKDEKTQYAVVRALEIIGEAAAKKFPMKSQISITIFPGKKLKECGIYLSTNTLE
;
A
#
# COMPACT_ATOMS: atom_id res chain seq x y z
N MET A 1 5.11 -15.82 -24.10
CA MET A 1 5.03 -14.87 -22.95
C MET A 1 5.44 -15.62 -21.69
N LYS A 2 6.55 -15.23 -21.03
CA LYS A 2 7.00 -15.89 -19.78
C LYS A 2 5.91 -15.68 -18.72
N LYS A 3 5.28 -16.78 -18.25
CA LYS A 3 4.41 -16.77 -17.06
C LYS A 3 5.26 -16.23 -15.90
N ARG A 4 5.10 -14.96 -15.54
CA ARG A 4 5.77 -14.37 -14.38
C ARG A 4 5.30 -15.12 -13.14
N ASN A 5 6.25 -15.58 -12.32
CA ASN A 5 5.96 -16.35 -11.13
C ASN A 5 4.99 -15.56 -10.22
N PRO A 6 3.81 -16.10 -9.90
CA PRO A 6 2.87 -15.60 -8.90
C PRO A 6 3.49 -14.97 -7.63
N ALA A 7 4.61 -15.51 -7.15
CA ALA A 7 5.32 -15.04 -5.96
C ALA A 7 5.94 -13.64 -6.14
N ILE A 8 6.27 -13.23 -7.37
CA ILE A 8 6.88 -11.92 -7.65
C ILE A 8 5.90 -10.80 -7.32
N TYR A 9 4.62 -10.95 -7.67
CA TYR A 9 3.61 -9.93 -7.37
C TYR A 9 3.39 -9.75 -5.86
N ILE A 10 3.46 -10.84 -5.09
CA ILE A 10 3.32 -10.77 -3.62
C ILE A 10 4.52 -10.05 -3.01
N ASN A 11 5.74 -10.33 -3.50
CA ASN A 11 6.94 -9.63 -3.07
C ASN A 11 6.88 -8.14 -3.41
N ASP A 12 6.44 -7.79 -4.62
CA ASP A 12 6.27 -6.39 -5.02
C ASP A 12 5.29 -5.66 -4.09
N ILE A 13 4.16 -6.30 -3.76
CA ILE A 13 3.18 -5.75 -2.81
C ILE A 13 3.81 -5.53 -1.44
N PHE A 14 4.52 -6.54 -0.91
CA PHE A 14 5.15 -6.47 0.40
C PHE A 14 6.24 -5.39 0.47
N GLU A 15 7.05 -5.25 -0.59
CA GLU A 15 8.07 -4.21 -0.68
C GLU A 15 7.45 -2.81 -0.67
N GLN A 16 6.37 -2.60 -1.42
CA GLN A 16 5.70 -1.30 -1.48
C GLN A 16 4.99 -0.95 -0.17
N ILE A 17 4.40 -1.93 0.52
CA ILE A 17 3.85 -1.78 1.87
C ILE A 17 4.94 -1.29 2.83
N ASN A 18 6.12 -1.93 2.83
CA ASN A 18 7.23 -1.53 3.68
C ASN A 18 7.75 -0.12 3.33
N LYS A 19 7.81 0.23 2.05
CA LYS A 19 8.17 1.60 1.61
C LYS A 19 7.19 2.63 2.16
N ALA A 20 5.90 2.40 1.98
CA ALA A 20 4.86 3.29 2.48
C ALA A 20 4.99 3.51 4.00
N ILE A 21 5.18 2.44 4.77
CA ILE A 21 5.41 2.52 6.23
C ILE A 21 6.69 3.30 6.53
N SER A 22 7.78 3.05 5.80
CA SER A 22 9.06 3.75 6.01
C SER A 22 9.01 5.25 5.73
N PHE A 23 8.08 5.70 4.87
CA PHE A 23 7.86 7.12 4.63
C PHE A 23 7.06 7.77 5.76
N THR A 24 6.19 7.02 6.43
CA THR A 24 5.24 7.57 7.41
C THR A 24 5.60 7.27 8.87
N ASN A 25 6.59 6.42 9.16
CA ASN A 25 6.97 5.98 10.52
C ASN A 25 7.63 7.03 11.42
N HIS A 26 8.08 8.15 10.85
CA HIS A 26 8.75 9.23 11.58
C HIS A 26 7.95 10.53 11.60
N MET A 27 6.72 10.50 11.08
CA MET A 27 5.82 11.64 11.02
C MET A 27 4.49 11.29 11.66
N ASP A 28 3.87 12.28 12.30
CA ASP A 28 2.48 12.15 12.72
C ASP A 28 1.53 12.58 11.59
N PHE A 29 0.23 12.48 11.83
CA PHE A 29 -0.77 12.83 10.83
C PHE A 29 -0.70 14.30 10.38
N ASN A 30 -0.35 15.23 11.28
CA ASN A 30 -0.25 16.65 10.93
C ASN A 30 0.99 16.94 10.08
N ASP A 31 2.10 16.27 10.39
CA ASP A 31 3.32 16.31 9.60
C ASP A 31 3.06 15.74 8.19
N PHE A 32 2.44 14.56 8.11
CA PHE A 32 2.07 13.91 6.85
C PHE A 32 1.15 14.78 5.99
N ARG A 33 0.12 15.41 6.60
CA ARG A 33 -0.83 16.27 5.89
C ARG A 33 -0.15 17.49 5.24
N LYS A 34 0.99 17.96 5.77
CA LYS A 34 1.73 19.11 5.24
C LYS A 34 2.83 18.73 4.25
N ASP A 35 3.21 17.45 4.20
CA ASP A 35 4.25 16.94 3.31
C ASP A 35 3.65 16.28 2.06
N GLU A 36 3.42 17.09 1.02
CA GLU A 36 2.92 16.60 -0.27
C GLU A 36 3.84 15.56 -0.90
N LYS A 37 5.16 15.67 -0.74
CA LYS A 37 6.11 14.73 -1.33
C LYS A 37 5.89 13.33 -0.75
N THR A 38 5.71 13.24 0.57
CA THR A 38 5.44 11.96 1.22
C THR A 38 4.06 11.42 0.85
N GLN A 39 3.05 12.28 0.68
CA GLN A 39 1.73 11.87 0.15
C GLN A 39 1.86 11.26 -1.25
N TYR A 40 2.58 11.90 -2.17
CA TYR A 40 2.83 11.36 -3.51
C TYR A 40 3.58 10.02 -3.48
N ALA A 41 4.58 9.88 -2.61
CA ALA A 41 5.32 8.63 -2.46
C ALA A 41 4.42 7.49 -1.95
N VAL A 42 3.54 7.79 -0.99
CA VAL A 42 2.56 6.85 -0.45
C VAL A 42 1.53 6.46 -1.52
N VAL A 43 0.92 7.42 -2.21
CA VAL A 43 -0.03 7.16 -3.29
C VAL A 43 0.61 6.27 -4.37
N ARG A 44 1.86 6.56 -4.74
CA ARG A 44 2.57 5.75 -5.73
C ARG A 44 2.79 4.31 -5.28
N ALA A 45 3.13 4.10 -4.00
CA ALA A 45 3.24 2.75 -3.45
C ALA A 45 1.90 2.01 -3.52
N LEU A 46 0.78 2.69 -3.21
CA LEU A 46 -0.57 2.11 -3.30
C LEU A 46 -0.97 1.73 -4.74
N GLU A 47 -0.64 2.56 -5.73
CA GLU A 47 -0.90 2.25 -7.15
C GLU A 47 -0.18 0.97 -7.61
N ILE A 48 1.09 0.82 -7.25
CA ILE A 48 1.89 -0.36 -7.60
C ILE A 48 1.32 -1.61 -6.92
N ILE A 49 0.92 -1.50 -5.64
CA ILE A 49 0.24 -2.58 -4.92
C ILE A 49 -1.06 -2.95 -5.64
N GLY A 50 -1.88 -1.97 -6.03
CA GLY A 50 -3.13 -2.18 -6.75
C GLY A 50 -2.93 -2.87 -8.10
N GLU A 51 -1.91 -2.47 -8.86
CA GLU A 51 -1.57 -3.10 -10.15
C GLU A 51 -1.11 -4.55 -9.97
N ALA A 52 -0.24 -4.80 -8.98
CA ALA A 52 0.23 -6.15 -8.66
C ALA A 52 -0.91 -7.04 -8.16
N ALA A 53 -1.80 -6.51 -7.31
CA ALA A 53 -2.95 -7.22 -6.79
C ALA A 53 -3.97 -7.55 -7.90
N ALA A 54 -4.28 -6.62 -8.80
CA ALA A 54 -5.19 -6.85 -9.91
C ALA A 54 -4.70 -7.94 -10.89
N LYS A 55 -3.37 -8.03 -11.10
CA LYS A 55 -2.76 -9.10 -11.90
C LYS A 55 -2.86 -10.48 -11.24
N LYS A 56 -2.95 -10.52 -9.91
CA LYS A 56 -2.96 -11.74 -9.11
C LYS A 56 -4.37 -12.23 -8.76
N PHE A 57 -5.29 -11.30 -8.57
CA PHE A 57 -6.68 -11.52 -8.20
C PHE A 57 -7.59 -11.03 -9.34
N PRO A 58 -8.05 -11.93 -10.22
CA PRO A 58 -8.94 -11.57 -11.32
C PRO A 58 -10.35 -11.22 -10.80
N MET A 59 -10.53 -9.95 -10.42
CA MET A 59 -11.77 -9.14 -10.35
C MET A 59 -12.83 -9.38 -9.24
N LYS A 60 -13.55 -8.26 -8.99
CA LYS A 60 -14.65 -7.93 -8.05
C LYS A 60 -14.33 -7.57 -6.60
N SER A 61 -13.05 -7.46 -6.23
CA SER A 61 -12.64 -6.92 -4.93
C SER A 61 -12.04 -5.52 -5.10
N GLN A 62 -12.72 -4.50 -4.58
CA GLN A 62 -12.11 -3.19 -4.42
C GLN A 62 -11.20 -3.27 -3.20
N ILE A 63 -9.89 -3.20 -3.42
CA ILE A 63 -8.89 -3.22 -2.35
C ILE A 63 -8.70 -1.78 -1.89
N SER A 64 -9.19 -1.47 -0.70
CA SER A 64 -8.90 -0.20 -0.05
C SER A 64 -7.71 -0.39 0.88
N ILE A 65 -6.70 0.46 0.70
CA ILE A 65 -5.50 0.47 1.53
C ILE A 65 -5.48 1.80 2.28
N THR A 66 -5.59 1.73 3.61
CA THR A 66 -5.45 2.91 4.47
C THR A 66 -4.12 2.83 5.20
N ILE A 67 -3.29 3.86 5.04
CA ILE A 67 -2.01 4.01 5.76
C ILE A 67 -2.20 5.07 6.84
N PHE A 68 -1.88 4.70 8.08
CA PHE A 68 -1.87 5.61 9.20
C PHE A 68 -0.43 6.05 9.48
N PRO A 69 -0.10 7.36 9.40
CA PRO A 69 1.18 7.88 9.87
C PRO A 69 1.24 7.89 11.39
N GLY A 70 2.42 7.57 11.95
CA GLY A 70 2.61 7.53 13.39
C GLY A 70 4.09 7.50 13.76
N LYS A 71 4.46 8.21 14.82
CA LYS A 71 5.85 8.28 15.34
C LYS A 71 6.32 6.96 15.96
N LYS A 72 5.40 6.02 16.17
CA LYS A 72 5.66 4.67 16.71
C LYS A 72 5.06 3.63 15.78
N LEU A 73 5.76 2.50 15.62
CA LEU A 73 5.29 1.33 14.85
C LEU A 73 3.91 0.80 15.27
N LYS A 74 3.48 1.03 16.52
CA LYS A 74 2.14 0.63 17.01
C LYS A 74 1.02 1.55 16.50
N GLU A 75 1.37 2.74 16.05
CA GLU A 75 0.47 3.78 15.55
C GLU A 75 0.50 3.86 14.01
N CYS A 76 1.57 3.34 13.39
CA CYS A 76 1.64 3.10 11.95
C CYS A 76 0.99 1.76 11.58
N GLY A 77 0.06 1.79 10.64
CA GLY A 77 -0.64 0.57 10.21
C GLY A 77 -1.17 0.67 8.79
N ILE A 78 -1.32 -0.49 8.16
CA ILE A 78 -1.95 -0.65 6.84
C ILE A 78 -3.15 -1.55 6.98
N TYR A 79 -4.34 -1.05 6.64
CA TYR A 79 -5.56 -1.83 6.60
C TYR A 79 -5.90 -2.19 5.16
N LEU A 80 -6.12 -3.47 4.91
CA LEU A 80 -6.63 -4.02 3.66
C LEU A 80 -8.09 -4.42 3.88
N SER A 81 -9.02 -3.76 3.21
CA SER A 81 -10.39 -4.26 3.12
C SER A 81 -10.66 -4.76 1.70
N THR A 82 -11.42 -5.86 1.60
CA THR A 82 -11.94 -6.36 0.33
C THR A 82 -13.45 -6.31 0.41
N ASN A 83 -14.07 -5.40 -0.35
CA ASN A 83 -15.50 -5.49 -0.58
C ASN A 83 -15.75 -6.45 -1.74
N THR A 84 -16.34 -7.59 -1.44
CA THR A 84 -16.88 -8.50 -2.45
C THR A 84 -18.20 -7.89 -2.92
N LEU A 85 -18.26 -7.45 -4.18
CA LEU A 85 -19.52 -7.08 -4.81
C LEU A 85 -20.27 -8.39 -5.13
N GLU A 86 -21.07 -8.89 -4.17
CA GLU A 86 -22.10 -9.89 -4.43
C GLU A 86 -23.02 -9.42 -5.56
#